data_AF-A0A7J2J596-F1
#
_entry.id   AF-A0A7J2J596-F1
#
_cell.length_a   1.000
_cell.length_b   1.000
_cell.length_c   1.000
_cell.angle_alpha   90.00
_cell.angle_beta   90.00
_cell.angle_gamma   90.00
#
_symmetry.space_group_name_H-M   'P 1'
#
loop_
_entity.id
_entity.type
_entity.pdbx_description
1 polymer ?
#
loop_
_entity_poly.entity_id
_entity_poly.type
_entity_poly.pdbx_seq_one_letter_code
_entity_poly.pdbx_strand_id
1 'polypeptide(L)'
;MLVSGKELPRRILLGIVLILLTFSVLSPQAHSGGTILFDNSHGEKKSVTDRGNNGLSKLKEEIEAMGYEVRVARERNFSLEGVKALVIVQPTAGFSQEARRIRDFVYRGGILIVLSDPDPEGNRAVNSLSRE
;
A
#
# COMPACT_ATOMS: atom_id res chain seq x y z
N MET A 1 -12.29 -31.24 -0.28
CA MET A 1 -11.93 -30.72 1.06
C MET A 1 -12.12 -29.21 1.02
N LEU A 2 -12.97 -28.68 1.90
CA LEU A 2 -13.65 -27.39 1.76
C LEU A 2 -12.74 -26.16 1.77
N VAL A 3 -13.11 -25.24 0.87
CA VAL A 3 -12.66 -23.86 0.69
C VAL A 3 -12.99 -23.02 1.92
N SER A 4 -12.06 -22.19 2.38
CA SER A 4 -12.35 -21.05 3.26
C SER A 4 -11.50 -19.85 2.82
N GLY A 5 -11.92 -19.20 1.74
CA GLY A 5 -11.46 -17.87 1.38
C GLY A 5 -12.13 -16.87 2.31
N LYS A 6 -11.41 -16.37 3.31
CA LYS A 6 -11.91 -15.29 4.16
C LYS A 6 -11.79 -13.97 3.39
N GLU A 7 -12.92 -13.54 2.83
CA GLU A 7 -13.19 -12.16 2.43
C GLU A 7 -12.56 -11.19 3.44
N LEU A 8 -11.90 -10.12 2.97
CA LEU A 8 -11.44 -9.08 3.88
C LEU A 8 -12.65 -8.56 4.68
N PRO A 9 -12.57 -8.52 6.02
CA PRO A 9 -13.70 -8.11 6.83
C PRO A 9 -14.08 -6.68 6.43
N ARG A 10 -15.36 -6.48 6.07
CA ARG A 10 -15.94 -5.21 5.57
C ARG A 10 -15.45 -3.95 6.30
N ARG A 11 -15.09 -4.07 7.58
CA ARG A 11 -14.55 -3.00 8.42
C ARG A 11 -13.20 -2.46 7.94
N ILE A 12 -12.31 -3.31 7.41
CA ILE A 12 -10.99 -2.91 6.89
C ILE A 12 -11.15 -2.17 5.57
N LEU A 13 -11.97 -2.70 4.66
CA LEU A 13 -12.29 -2.05 3.39
C LEU A 13 -12.91 -0.67 3.64
N LEU A 14 -13.89 -0.59 4.56
CA LEU A 14 -14.53 0.67 4.92
C LEU A 14 -13.53 1.68 5.51
N GLY A 15 -12.56 1.23 6.32
CA GLY A 15 -11.53 2.11 6.89
C GLY A 15 -10.62 2.74 5.84
N ILE A 16 -10.16 1.95 4.86
CA ILE A 16 -9.31 2.45 3.77
C ILE A 16 -10.10 3.44 2.90
N VAL A 17 -11.33 3.09 2.53
CA VAL A 17 -12.21 3.95 1.72
C VAL A 17 -12.53 5.26 2.45
N LEU A 18 -12.78 5.21 3.76
CA LEU A 18 -13.06 6.42 4.56
C LEU A 18 -11.86 7.37 4.60
N ILE A 19 -10.64 6.84 4.78
CA ILE A 19 -9.40 7.63 4.77
C ILE A 19 -9.22 8.32 3.40
N LEU A 20 -9.42 7.59 2.30
CA LEU A 20 -9.30 8.15 0.95
C LEU A 20 -10.38 9.21 0.67
N LEU A 21 -11.63 8.98 1.09
CA LEU A 21 -12.75 9.92 0.89
C LEU A 21 -12.56 11.24 1.65
N THR A 22 -12.03 11.21 2.88
CA THR A 22 -11.78 12.45 3.63
C THR A 22 -10.77 13.38 2.96
N PHE A 23 -9.84 12.83 2.16
CA PHE A 23 -8.87 13.62 1.41
C PHE A 23 -9.47 14.25 0.14
N SER A 24 -10.43 13.57 -0.52
CA SER A 24 -11.06 14.08 -1.74
C SER A 24 -11.89 15.35 -1.55
N VAL A 25 -12.37 15.63 -0.33
CA VAL A 25 -13.27 16.77 -0.05
C VAL A 25 -12.51 18.11 0.04
N LEU A 26 -11.17 18.11 0.18
CA LEU A 26 -10.38 19.33 0.37
C LEU A 26 -9.77 19.95 -0.90
N SER A 27 -9.99 19.41 -2.11
CA SER A 27 -9.35 19.94 -3.31
C SER A 27 -10.29 19.93 -4.53
N PRO A 28 -10.91 21.08 -4.89
CA PRO A 28 -11.72 21.17 -6.09
C PRO A 28 -10.82 21.37 -7.33
N GLN A 29 -10.96 20.45 -8.29
CA GLN A 29 -10.39 20.41 -9.64
C GLN A 29 -8.94 19.89 -9.80
N ALA A 30 -8.82 18.59 -10.10
CA ALA A 30 -8.08 18.08 -11.26
C ALA A 30 -8.39 16.59 -11.42
N HIS A 31 -8.44 16.10 -12.65
CA HIS A 31 -8.29 14.67 -12.96
C HIS A 31 -6.87 14.18 -12.63
N SER A 32 -6.39 14.34 -11.40
CA SER A 32 -5.06 13.85 -11.01
C SER A 32 -4.97 13.60 -9.51
N GLY A 33 -5.65 12.56 -9.00
CA GLY A 33 -5.48 12.11 -7.62
C GLY A 33 -3.99 11.91 -7.24
N GLY A 34 -3.14 11.73 -8.24
CA GLY A 34 -1.70 11.48 -8.10
C GLY A 34 -1.44 9.99 -8.07
N THR A 35 -0.18 9.60 -7.88
CA THR A 35 0.22 8.19 -7.92
C THR A 35 0.15 7.57 -6.53
N ILE A 36 -0.53 6.43 -6.41
CA ILE A 36 -0.40 5.49 -5.29
C ILE A 36 0.52 4.36 -5.73
N LEU A 37 1.65 4.21 -5.05
CA LEU A 37 2.64 3.16 -5.32
C LEU A 37 2.44 1.99 -4.36
N PHE A 38 2.21 0.79 -4.89
CA PHE A 38 2.25 -0.45 -4.12
C PHE A 38 3.66 -1.05 -4.20
N ASP A 39 4.27 -1.29 -3.05
CA ASP A 39 5.51 -2.07 -2.95
C ASP A 39 5.17 -3.55 -3.08
N ASN A 40 5.93 -4.24 -3.94
CA ASN A 40 5.87 -5.67 -4.16
C ASN A 40 7.30 -6.24 -4.30
N SER A 41 8.30 -5.60 -3.68
CA SER A 41 9.73 -5.91 -3.77
C SER A 41 10.32 -6.60 -2.53
N HIS A 42 9.48 -6.89 -1.52
CA HIS A 42 9.85 -7.51 -0.23
C HIS A 42 9.08 -8.80 0.04
N GLY A 43 8.65 -9.49 -1.02
CA GLY A 43 7.96 -10.77 -0.94
C GLY A 43 6.55 -10.64 -0.36
N GLU A 44 5.88 -9.54 -0.69
CA GLU A 44 4.50 -9.24 -0.30
C GLU A 44 3.58 -10.41 -0.66
N LYS A 45 2.84 -10.90 0.34
CA LYS A 45 1.91 -12.03 0.17
C LYS A 45 0.66 -11.66 -0.62
N LYS A 46 0.41 -10.37 -0.85
CA LYS A 46 -0.75 -9.84 -1.58
C LYS A 46 -0.33 -8.74 -2.54
N SER A 47 -0.88 -8.78 -3.75
CA SER A 47 -0.56 -7.81 -4.80
C SER A 47 -1.81 -7.12 -5.34
N VAL A 48 -1.67 -5.84 -5.70
CA VAL A 48 -2.71 -5.02 -6.35
C VAL A 48 -3.01 -5.44 -7.78
N THR A 49 -2.14 -6.25 -8.40
CA THR A 49 -2.41 -6.86 -9.71
C THR A 49 -3.04 -8.25 -9.62
N ASP A 50 -3.11 -8.84 -8.42
CA ASP A 50 -3.72 -10.17 -8.24
C ASP A 50 -5.25 -10.07 -8.21
N ARG A 51 -5.90 -10.92 -9.02
CA ARG A 51 -7.36 -11.05 -9.15
C ARG A 51 -7.95 -12.24 -8.39
N GLY A 52 -7.11 -13.07 -7.78
CA GLY A 52 -7.55 -14.20 -6.96
C GLY A 52 -8.26 -13.75 -5.67
N ASN A 53 -8.78 -14.71 -4.91
CA ASN A 53 -9.55 -14.45 -3.68
C ASN A 53 -8.79 -13.64 -2.60
N ASN A 54 -7.45 -13.61 -2.67
CA ASN A 54 -6.59 -12.86 -1.75
C ASN A 54 -5.92 -11.65 -2.41
N GLY A 55 -6.21 -11.40 -3.68
CA GLY A 55 -5.65 -10.31 -4.45
C GLY A 55 -6.32 -8.97 -4.15
N LEU A 56 -5.66 -7.88 -4.53
CA LEU A 56 -6.12 -6.51 -4.25
C LEU A 56 -6.57 -5.79 -5.53
N SER A 57 -6.90 -6.50 -6.61
CA SER A 57 -7.33 -5.86 -7.87
C SER A 57 -8.61 -5.04 -7.73
N LYS A 58 -9.57 -5.44 -6.89
CA LYS A 58 -10.77 -4.63 -6.62
C LYS A 58 -10.42 -3.29 -5.94
N LEU A 59 -9.47 -3.31 -5.02
CA LEU A 59 -8.95 -2.09 -4.40
C LEU A 59 -8.26 -1.20 -5.45
N LYS A 60 -7.53 -1.79 -6.41
CA LYS A 60 -6.97 -1.07 -7.55
C LYS A 60 -8.06 -0.32 -8.32
N GLU A 61 -9.11 -1.04 -8.70
CA GLU A 61 -10.23 -0.51 -9.48
C GLU A 61 -10.94 0.63 -8.74
N GLU A 62 -11.15 0.49 -7.43
CA GLU A 62 -11.73 1.56 -6.60
C GLU A 62 -10.83 2.80 -6.50
N ILE A 63 -9.52 2.62 -6.30
CA ILE A 63 -8.55 3.72 -6.26
C ILE A 63 -8.49 4.45 -7.62
N GLU A 64 -8.47 3.70 -8.72
CA GLU A 64 -8.47 4.25 -10.07
C GLU A 64 -9.78 4.97 -10.40
N ALA A 65 -10.92 4.44 -9.96
CA ALA A 65 -12.22 5.09 -10.08
C ALA A 65 -12.30 6.40 -9.28
N MET A 66 -11.51 6.57 -8.23
CA MET A 66 -11.34 7.83 -7.50
C MET A 66 -10.39 8.82 -8.20
N GLY A 67 -9.83 8.47 -9.36
CA GLY A 67 -8.97 9.35 -10.17
C GLY A 67 -7.48 9.32 -9.82
N TYR A 68 -7.03 8.33 -9.04
CA TYR A 68 -5.61 8.10 -8.76
C TYR A 68 -4.99 7.14 -9.77
N GLU A 69 -3.69 7.29 -10.04
CA GLU A 69 -2.92 6.28 -10.77
C GLU A 69 -2.39 5.24 -9.79
N VAL A 70 -2.56 3.94 -10.09
CA VAL A 70 -1.95 2.86 -9.29
C VAL A 70 -0.73 2.30 -10.01
N ARG A 71 0.44 2.40 -9.36
CA ARG A 71 1.70 1.82 -9.82
C ARG A 71 2.18 0.71 -8.87
N VAL A 72 2.98 -0.21 -9.39
CA VAL A 72 3.57 -1.31 -8.62
C VAL A 72 5.08 -1.28 -8.77
N ALA A 73 5.79 -1.24 -7.65
CA ALA A 73 7.24 -1.42 -7.59
C ALA A 73 7.56 -2.90 -7.36
N ARG A 74 8.32 -3.52 -8.26
CA ARG A 74 8.79 -4.91 -8.11
C ARG A 74 10.25 -5.02 -7.70
N GLU A 75 10.97 -3.91 -7.75
CA GLU A 75 12.38 -3.81 -7.39
C GLU A 75 12.54 -2.81 -6.26
N ARG A 76 13.49 -3.05 -5.36
CA ARG A 76 13.70 -2.22 -4.16
C ARG A 76 14.19 -0.80 -4.48
N ASN A 77 14.65 -0.54 -5.70
CA ASN A 77 15.13 0.78 -6.13
C ASN A 77 14.06 1.65 -6.82
N PHE A 78 12.81 1.61 -6.33
CA PHE A 78 11.74 2.43 -6.89
C PHE A 78 11.86 3.93 -6.54
N SER A 79 11.44 4.80 -7.45
CA SER A 79 11.32 6.24 -7.15
C SER A 79 10.01 6.54 -6.40
N LEU A 80 10.07 7.49 -5.46
CA LEU A 80 8.91 8.04 -4.75
C LEU A 80 8.57 9.48 -5.19
N GLU A 81 9.22 9.97 -6.25
CA GLU A 81 8.92 11.28 -6.81
C GLU A 81 7.50 11.29 -7.43
N GLY A 82 6.72 12.32 -7.11
CA GLY A 82 5.32 12.43 -7.56
C GLY A 82 4.33 11.45 -6.90
N VAL A 83 4.82 10.52 -6.08
CA VAL A 83 3.98 9.57 -5.33
C VAL A 83 3.29 10.30 -4.18
N LYS A 84 2.00 10.04 -4.00
CA LYS A 84 1.20 10.57 -2.87
C LYS A 84 1.21 9.60 -1.69
N ALA A 85 1.08 8.31 -1.99
CA ALA A 85 1.07 7.25 -0.98
C ALA A 85 1.92 6.06 -1.42
N LEU A 86 2.70 5.52 -0.49
CA LEU A 86 3.35 4.22 -0.58
C LEU A 86 2.55 3.21 0.24
N VAL A 87 2.15 2.11 -0.38
CA VAL A 87 1.37 1.04 0.23
C VAL A 87 2.20 -0.23 0.25
N ILE A 88 2.36 -0.81 1.45
CA ILE A 88 3.11 -2.04 1.67
C ILE A 88 2.15 -3.05 2.30
N VAL A 89 1.96 -4.21 1.64
CA VAL A 89 0.98 -5.21 2.10
C VAL A 89 1.64 -6.55 2.38
N GLN A 90 1.67 -6.91 3.65
CA GLN A 90 2.19 -8.18 4.19
C GLN A 90 3.61 -8.47 3.67
N PRO A 91 4.58 -7.56 3.93
CA PRO A 91 5.97 -7.77 3.53
C PRO A 91 6.56 -8.96 4.31
N THR A 92 7.40 -9.76 3.66
CA THR A 92 8.07 -10.92 4.28
C THR A 92 9.56 -10.67 4.51
N ALA A 93 10.16 -9.78 3.73
CA ALA A 93 11.53 -9.34 3.89
C ALA A 93 11.62 -7.96 4.55
N GLY A 94 12.68 -7.75 5.33
CA GLY A 94 12.97 -6.45 5.93
C GLY A 94 13.44 -5.42 4.91
N PHE A 95 13.18 -4.17 5.25
CA PHE A 95 13.65 -2.96 4.58
C PHE A 95 15.06 -2.58 5.06
N SER A 96 15.91 -2.17 4.12
CA SER A 96 17.31 -1.80 4.37
C SER A 96 17.63 -0.39 3.84
N GLN A 97 18.41 -0.29 2.77
CA GLN A 97 18.84 0.96 2.13
C GLN A 97 17.68 1.91 1.78
N GLU A 98 16.53 1.33 1.44
CA GLU A 98 15.29 2.02 1.11
C GLU A 98 14.54 2.58 2.31
N ALA A 99 14.79 2.09 3.54
CA ALA A 99 14.10 2.54 4.74
C ALA A 99 14.31 4.04 4.99
N ARG A 100 15.55 4.54 4.79
CA ARG A 100 15.85 5.98 4.85
C ARG A 100 15.04 6.77 3.84
N ARG A 101 14.96 6.32 2.59
CA ARG A 101 14.18 6.98 1.52
C ARG A 101 12.69 7.00 1.82
N ILE A 102 12.14 5.90 2.36
CA ILE A 102 10.73 5.80 2.77
C ILE A 102 10.44 6.78 3.91
N ARG A 103 11.31 6.86 4.90
CA ARG A 103 11.21 7.83 6.00
C ARG A 103 11.28 9.27 5.49
N ASP A 104 12.21 9.58 4.61
CA ASP A 104 12.34 10.92 4.03
C ASP A 104 11.11 11.29 3.20
N PHE A 105 10.49 10.32 2.51
CA PHE A 105 9.22 10.49 1.84
C PHE A 105 8.11 10.87 2.81
N VAL A 106 7.99 10.19 3.95
CA VAL A 106 7.02 10.54 5.00
C VAL A 106 7.31 11.92 5.59
N TYR A 107 8.58 12.26 5.87
CA TYR A 107 8.96 13.57 6.38
C TYR A 107 8.58 14.72 5.44
N ARG A 108 8.58 14.48 4.12
CA ARG A 108 8.15 15.45 3.11
C ARG A 108 6.63 15.49 2.89
N GLY A 109 5.84 14.79 3.73
CA GLY A 109 4.38 14.77 3.66
C GLY A 109 3.79 13.63 2.82
N GLY A 110 4.62 12.68 2.37
CA GLY A 110 4.14 11.45 1.76
C GLY A 110 3.41 10.55 2.75
N ILE A 111 2.43 9.78 2.27
CA ILE A 111 1.64 8.88 3.12
C ILE A 111 2.22 7.47 3.04
N LEU A 112 2.56 6.87 4.17
CA LEU A 112 2.94 5.46 4.26
C LEU A 112 1.79 4.65 4.86
N ILE A 113 1.29 3.67 4.10
CA ILE A 113 0.28 2.71 4.55
C ILE A 113 0.94 1.34 4.63
N VAL A 114 0.98 0.76 5.82
CA VAL A 114 1.50 -0.60 6.04
C VAL A 114 0.38 -1.48 6.57
N LEU A 115 0.06 -2.52 5.82
CA LEU A 115 -0.91 -3.55 6.22
C LEU A 115 -0.15 -4.84 6.45
N SER A 116 0.00 -5.28 7.69
CA SER A 116 0.71 -6.52 8.02
C SER A 116 -0.14 -7.39 8.94
N ASP A 117 0.01 -8.71 8.81
CA ASP A 117 -0.57 -9.64 9.76
C ASP A 117 0.32 -9.67 11.02
N PRO A 118 -0.24 -9.94 12.22
CA PRO A 118 0.51 -10.01 13.46
C PRO A 118 1.30 -11.33 13.57
N ASP A 119 2.11 -11.64 12.56
CA ASP A 119 2.99 -12.81 12.52
C ASP A 119 4.47 -12.40 12.73
N PRO A 120 5.35 -13.31 13.16
CA PRO A 120 6.75 -12.98 13.45
C PRO A 120 7.54 -12.43 12.25
N GLU A 121 7.21 -12.85 11.04
CA GLU A 121 7.90 -12.45 9.81
C GLU A 121 7.49 -11.03 9.41
N GLY A 122 6.19 -10.78 9.30
CA GLY A 122 5.64 -9.46 9.02
C GLY A 122 6.02 -8.44 10.09
N ASN A 123 6.00 -8.81 11.37
CA ASN A 123 6.44 -7.93 12.45
C ASN A 123 7.92 -7.56 12.34
N ARG A 124 8.80 -8.49 11.97
CA ARG A 124 10.22 -8.18 11.75
C ARG A 124 10.41 -7.26 10.55
N ALA A 125 9.68 -7.51 9.46
CA ALA A 125 9.75 -6.70 8.25
C ALA A 125 9.32 -5.25 8.52
N VAL A 126 8.16 -5.05 9.13
CA VAL A 126 7.65 -3.70 9.45
C VAL A 126 8.54 -2.98 10.46
N ASN A 127 9.04 -3.69 11.49
CA ASN A 127 9.93 -3.09 12.48
C ASN A 127 11.29 -2.67 11.91
N SER A 128 11.70 -3.14 10.72
CA SER A 128 12.95 -2.66 10.14
C SER A 128 12.81 -1.26 9.52
N LEU A 129 11.58 -0.79 9.24
CA LEU A 129 11.32 0.60 8.80
C LEU A 129 11.63 1.64 9.89
N SER A 130 11.66 1.24 11.16
CA SER A 130 11.87 2.13 12.31
C SER A 130 13.26 2.05 12.95
N ARG A 131 14.16 1.18 12.45
CA ARG A 131 15.42 0.82 13.12
C ARG A 131 16.68 1.57 12.69
N GLU A 132 16.58 2.62 11.87
CA GLU A 132 17.70 3.48 11.43
C GLU A 132 17.37 4.96 11.59
#